data_AF-A0AAN6UWL6-F1
#
_entry.id   AF-A0AAN6UWL6-F1
#
_cell.length_a   1.000
_cell.length_b   1.000
_cell.length_c   1.000
_cell.angle_alpha   90.00
_cell.angle_beta   90.00
_cell.angle_gamma   90.00
#
_symmetry.space_group_name_H-M   'P 1'
#
loop_
_entity.id
_entity.type
_entity.pdbx_description
1 polymer ?
#
loop_
_entity_poly.entity_id
_entity_poly.type
_entity_poly.pdbx_seq_one_letter_code
_entity_poly.pdbx_strand_id
1 'polypeptide(L)'
;MLLCLIKARKTALTVNNITSGWRGTGLWPINIQKPLRSPLLLENSNKSTNTSNPTIDNPDSGPSKTTQRSNEAPNTVVSTPHSHKEIRRLWDLLHQHGLGTTVSRLVFRKVEKALGTAQVNEVASQQAAEAYKAQVEASKPSRRRRVVPDPNDLFVKIQQVHRAQIAVGRIEDNTVEESDGQAPERTRDTIVCG
;
A
#
# COMPACT_ATOMS: atom_id res chain seq x y z
N MET A 1 23.39 1.21 -44.86
CA MET A 1 22.49 1.99 -43.98
C MET A 1 21.88 1.15 -42.84
N LEU A 2 21.33 -0.05 -43.11
CA LEU A 2 20.66 -0.91 -42.11
C LEU A 2 21.53 -1.34 -40.91
N LEU A 3 22.78 -1.72 -41.14
CA LEU A 3 23.71 -2.14 -40.08
C LEU A 3 24.01 -1.02 -39.07
N CYS A 4 24.03 0.23 -39.54
CA CYS A 4 24.23 1.40 -38.69
C CYS A 4 23.01 1.62 -37.78
N LEU A 5 21.79 1.48 -38.31
CA LEU A 5 20.56 1.57 -37.51
C LEU A 5 20.50 0.48 -36.43
N ILE A 6 20.87 -0.76 -36.77
CA ILE A 6 20.92 -1.87 -35.80
C ILE A 6 21.95 -1.58 -34.71
N LYS A 7 23.14 -1.10 -35.08
CA LYS A 7 24.20 -0.74 -34.13
C LYS A 7 23.79 0.42 -33.22
N ALA A 8 23.25 1.49 -33.80
CA ALA A 8 22.74 2.65 -33.07
C ALA A 8 21.59 2.26 -32.12
N ARG A 9 20.71 1.36 -32.54
CA ARG A 9 19.61 0.86 -31.70
C ARG A 9 20.14 0.09 -30.48
N LYS A 10 21.12 -0.79 -30.67
CA LYS A 10 21.72 -1.56 -29.56
C LYS A 10 22.43 -0.67 -28.55
N THR A 11 23.06 0.41 -29.01
CA THR A 11 23.74 1.37 -28.12
C THR A 11 22.76 2.34 -27.45
N ALA A 12 21.69 2.74 -28.15
CA ALA A 12 20.73 3.71 -27.64
C ALA A 12 19.65 3.08 -26.73
N LEU A 13 19.16 1.88 -27.03
CA LEU A 13 18.09 1.23 -26.26
C LEU A 13 18.66 0.36 -25.13
N THR A 14 19.47 0.96 -24.27
CA THR A 14 19.92 0.34 -23.02
C THR A 14 19.06 0.83 -21.86
N VAL A 15 18.92 -0.01 -20.83
CA VAL A 15 18.14 0.35 -19.62
C VAL A 15 18.65 1.64 -19.01
N ASN A 16 19.98 1.83 -18.96
CA ASN A 16 20.60 3.03 -18.42
C ASN A 16 20.27 4.28 -19.24
N ASN A 17 20.30 4.19 -20.58
CA ASN A 17 20.00 5.34 -21.44
C ASN A 17 18.51 5.70 -21.44
N ILE A 18 17.63 4.69 -21.33
CA ILE A 18 16.19 4.92 -21.19
C ILE A 18 15.92 5.60 -19.84
N THR A 19 16.40 5.03 -18.74
CA THR A 19 16.18 5.58 -17.39
C THR A 19 16.81 6.97 -17.20
N SER A 20 18.00 7.22 -17.75
CA SER A 20 18.62 8.55 -17.72
C SER A 20 17.83 9.56 -18.55
N GLY A 21 17.28 9.17 -19.71
CA GLY A 21 16.39 10.00 -20.51
C GLY A 21 15.12 10.43 -19.75
N TRP A 22 14.47 9.49 -19.07
CA TRP A 22 13.31 9.80 -18.22
C TRP A 22 13.67 10.70 -17.02
N ARG A 23 14.86 10.52 -16.44
CA ARG A 23 15.36 11.36 -15.33
C ARG A 23 15.70 12.78 -15.80
N GLY A 24 16.37 12.93 -16.94
CA GLY A 24 16.78 14.22 -17.50
C GLY A 24 15.60 15.06 -18.01
N THR A 25 14.54 14.41 -18.48
CA THR A 25 13.31 15.09 -18.93
C THR A 25 12.37 15.46 -17.78
N GLY A 26 12.65 15.02 -16.54
CA GLY A 26 11.76 15.24 -15.40
C GLY A 26 10.46 14.42 -15.43
N LEU A 27 10.26 13.56 -16.43
CA LEU A 27 9.11 12.65 -16.52
C LEU A 27 9.31 11.35 -15.71
N TRP A 28 10.42 11.22 -15.00
CA TRP A 28 10.66 10.08 -14.12
C TRP A 28 9.58 10.00 -13.03
N PRO A 29 8.79 8.92 -12.97
CA PRO A 29 7.74 8.81 -11.96
C PRO A 29 8.38 8.56 -10.59
N ILE A 30 8.63 9.64 -9.84
CA ILE A 30 9.09 9.60 -8.44
C ILE A 30 8.04 8.89 -7.57
N ASN A 31 6.76 9.05 -7.92
CA ASN A 31 5.65 8.39 -7.27
C ASN A 31 4.73 7.75 -8.30
N ILE A 32 4.84 6.42 -8.44
CA ILE A 32 4.04 5.58 -9.34
C ILE A 32 2.54 5.70 -9.01
N GLN A 33 2.18 6.01 -7.77
CA GLN A 33 0.78 6.13 -7.34
C GLN A 33 0.11 7.39 -7.87
N LYS A 34 0.87 8.43 -8.23
CA LYS A 34 0.31 9.71 -8.67
C LYS A 34 -0.37 9.63 -10.05
N PRO A 35 0.27 9.06 -11.10
CA PRO A 35 -0.43 8.79 -12.35
C PRO A 35 -1.54 7.76 -12.15
N LEU A 36 -1.32 6.72 -11.33
CA LEU A 36 -2.34 5.70 -11.03
C LEU A 36 -3.56 6.22 -10.27
N ARG A 37 -3.50 7.44 -9.70
CA ARG A 37 -4.62 8.14 -9.05
C ARG A 37 -5.30 9.18 -9.93
N SER A 38 -4.91 9.28 -11.20
CA SER A 38 -5.55 10.18 -12.15
C SER A 38 -7.02 9.79 -12.32
N PRO A 39 -7.97 10.75 -12.30
CA PRO A 39 -9.40 10.47 -12.53
C PRO A 39 -9.66 9.81 -13.88
N LEU A 40 -8.82 10.06 -14.89
CA LEU A 40 -8.88 9.38 -16.20
C LEU A 40 -8.56 7.88 -16.13
N LEU A 41 -7.81 7.44 -15.10
CA LEU A 41 -7.58 6.03 -14.81
C LEU A 41 -8.56 5.50 -13.73
N LEU A 42 -9.15 6.39 -12.95
CA LEU A 42 -10.09 6.11 -11.86
C LEU A 42 -11.57 6.26 -12.26
N GLU A 43 -11.91 6.53 -13.52
CA GLU A 43 -13.26 6.83 -14.01
C GLU A 43 -14.31 5.72 -13.80
N ASN A 44 -13.93 4.59 -13.18
CA ASN A 44 -14.83 3.53 -12.71
C ASN A 44 -14.91 3.39 -11.18
N SER A 45 -14.19 4.20 -10.39
CA SER A 45 -14.12 4.05 -8.93
C SER A 45 -15.19 4.84 -8.17
N ASN A 46 -15.94 5.75 -8.84
CA ASN A 46 -16.77 6.74 -8.15
C ASN A 46 -18.24 6.77 -8.63
N LYS A 47 -18.78 5.69 -9.22
CA LYS A 47 -20.24 5.54 -9.36
C LYS A 47 -20.83 4.80 -8.16
N SER A 48 -20.70 5.42 -6.99
CA SER A 48 -21.60 5.19 -5.86
C SER A 48 -21.37 6.31 -4.84
N THR A 49 -22.34 7.21 -4.71
CA THR A 49 -22.87 7.70 -3.43
C THR A 49 -24.02 8.66 -3.70
N ASN A 50 -25.17 8.28 -3.14
CA ASN A 50 -26.48 8.91 -3.12
C ASN A 50 -26.47 10.39 -2.68
N THR A 51 -27.38 11.24 -3.21
CA THR A 51 -28.21 12.21 -2.45
C THR A 51 -29.33 12.84 -3.32
N SER A 52 -30.54 12.86 -2.74
CA SER A 52 -31.78 13.64 -3.02
C SER A 52 -32.68 13.33 -4.24
N ASN A 53 -33.84 12.74 -3.95
CA ASN A 53 -35.13 12.82 -4.67
C ASN A 53 -35.91 14.11 -4.28
N PRO A 54 -37.09 14.44 -4.85
CA PRO A 54 -37.61 14.24 -6.21
C PRO A 54 -38.22 15.53 -6.80
N THR A 55 -38.36 15.66 -8.12
CA THR A 55 -39.43 16.49 -8.70
C THR A 55 -39.92 15.84 -9.98
N ILE A 56 -41.19 15.45 -9.92
CA ILE A 56 -42.06 15.01 -11.01
C ILE A 56 -42.40 16.26 -11.83
N ASP A 57 -42.29 16.20 -13.17
CA ASP A 57 -43.31 16.74 -14.08
C ASP A 57 -42.98 16.44 -15.56
N ASN A 58 -43.68 15.42 -16.04
CA ASN A 58 -44.41 15.29 -17.31
C ASN A 58 -43.75 15.15 -18.71
N PRO A 59 -44.45 14.45 -19.62
CA PRO A 59 -43.91 13.86 -20.85
C PRO A 59 -44.32 14.64 -22.11
N ASP A 60 -43.47 14.68 -23.15
CA ASP A 60 -43.97 14.83 -24.53
C ASP A 60 -43.00 14.28 -25.60
N SER A 61 -43.47 13.21 -26.25
CA SER A 61 -43.41 12.85 -27.67
C SER A 61 -42.14 12.98 -28.54
N GLY A 62 -41.69 11.82 -29.04
CA GLY A 62 -40.95 11.68 -30.31
C GLY A 62 -40.52 10.23 -30.61
N PRO A 63 -40.88 9.61 -31.76
CA PRO A 63 -40.71 8.18 -31.98
C PRO A 63 -39.30 7.88 -32.51
N SER A 64 -38.37 7.50 -31.62
CA SER A 64 -37.08 6.97 -32.04
C SER A 64 -37.03 5.46 -31.83
N LYS A 65 -37.03 4.73 -32.94
CA LYS A 65 -36.78 3.29 -33.00
C LYS A 65 -35.35 3.01 -32.53
N THR A 66 -35.20 2.78 -31.24
CA THR A 66 -34.05 2.08 -30.69
C THR A 66 -34.62 1.00 -29.80
N THR A 67 -34.34 -0.26 -30.14
CA THR A 67 -34.55 -1.42 -29.26
C THR A 67 -33.81 -1.15 -27.96
N GLN A 68 -34.50 -0.50 -27.01
CA GLN A 68 -34.08 -0.44 -25.62
C GLN A 68 -34.30 -1.84 -25.08
N ARG A 69 -33.25 -2.66 -25.18
CA ARG A 69 -33.08 -3.80 -24.29
C ARG A 69 -33.08 -3.21 -22.89
N SER A 70 -34.17 -3.39 -22.16
CA SER A 70 -34.29 -3.08 -20.75
C SER A 70 -33.20 -3.85 -20.00
N ASN A 71 -32.05 -3.20 -19.82
CA ASN A 71 -31.02 -3.65 -18.89
C ASN A 71 -31.40 -3.17 -17.49
N GLU A 72 -32.63 -3.45 -17.07
CA GLU A 72 -32.94 -3.52 -15.64
C GLU A 72 -32.40 -4.87 -15.17
N ALA A 73 -31.07 -4.94 -15.03
CA ALA A 73 -30.50 -5.95 -14.19
C ALA A 73 -31.12 -5.73 -12.81
N PRO A 74 -31.77 -6.72 -12.19
CA PRO A 74 -32.16 -6.59 -10.79
C PRO A 74 -30.90 -6.19 -10.02
N ASN A 75 -31.03 -5.29 -9.03
CA ASN A 75 -29.98 -4.95 -8.06
C ASN A 75 -29.64 -6.18 -7.20
N THR A 76 -29.20 -7.27 -7.83
CA THR A 76 -28.65 -8.42 -7.16
C THR A 76 -27.28 -8.00 -6.69
N VAL A 77 -27.15 -7.87 -5.38
CA VAL A 77 -25.85 -7.82 -4.71
C VAL A 77 -25.04 -8.98 -5.27
N VAL A 78 -24.06 -8.69 -6.12
CA VAL A 78 -23.19 -9.71 -6.72
C VAL A 78 -22.30 -10.24 -5.59
N SER A 79 -22.79 -11.27 -4.92
CA SER A 79 -22.03 -11.97 -3.89
C SER A 79 -20.89 -12.72 -4.56
N THR A 80 -19.66 -12.53 -4.06
CA THR A 80 -18.51 -13.32 -4.51
C THR A 80 -18.71 -14.74 -3.98
N PRO A 81 -18.82 -15.77 -4.84
CA PRO A 81 -19.11 -17.11 -4.39
C PRO A 81 -17.95 -17.66 -3.56
N HIS A 82 -18.25 -18.15 -2.37
CA HIS A 82 -17.22 -18.65 -1.44
C HIS A 82 -16.99 -20.16 -1.58
N SER A 83 -17.94 -20.87 -2.21
CA SER A 83 -17.89 -22.31 -2.38
C SER A 83 -18.20 -22.75 -3.81
N HIS A 84 -17.61 -23.87 -4.23
CA HIS A 84 -17.93 -24.54 -5.50
C HIS A 84 -19.42 -24.88 -5.59
N LYS A 85 -20.07 -25.20 -4.46
CA LYS A 85 -21.52 -25.49 -4.43
C LYS A 85 -22.35 -24.28 -4.84
N GLU A 86 -21.94 -23.07 -4.46
CA GLU A 86 -22.63 -21.83 -4.83
C GLU A 86 -22.47 -21.54 -6.32
N ILE A 87 -21.26 -21.76 -6.86
CA ILE A 87 -20.98 -21.60 -8.30
C ILE A 87 -21.86 -22.56 -9.12
N ARG A 88 -22.05 -23.81 -8.65
CA ARG A 88 -22.97 -24.76 -9.30
C ARG A 88 -24.43 -24.36 -9.18
N ARG A 89 -24.88 -23.90 -8.02
CA ARG A 89 -26.25 -23.38 -7.86
C ARG A 89 -26.52 -22.21 -8.81
N LEU A 90 -25.57 -21.30 -8.96
CA LEU A 90 -25.65 -20.19 -9.92
C LEU A 90 -25.73 -20.70 -11.36
N TRP A 91 -24.95 -21.74 -11.70
CA TRP A 91 -25.04 -22.39 -12.99
C TRP A 91 -26.43 -23.00 -13.25
N ASP A 92 -26.97 -23.73 -12.28
CA ASP A 92 -28.28 -24.38 -12.39
C ASP A 92 -29.40 -23.34 -12.57
N LEU A 93 -29.36 -22.24 -11.81
CA LEU A 93 -30.28 -21.11 -11.96
C LEU A 93 -30.17 -20.47 -13.35
N LEU A 94 -28.94 -20.23 -13.83
CA LEU A 94 -28.72 -19.66 -15.15
C LEU A 94 -29.25 -20.57 -16.27
N HIS A 95 -29.12 -21.88 -16.11
CA HIS A 95 -29.63 -22.86 -17.05
C HIS A 95 -31.17 -22.90 -17.05
N GLN A 96 -31.81 -22.83 -15.87
CA GLN A 96 -33.26 -22.74 -15.74
C GLN A 96 -33.84 -21.51 -16.44
N HIS A 97 -33.12 -20.39 -16.44
CA HIS A 97 -33.50 -19.16 -17.15
C HIS A 97 -33.19 -19.16 -18.66
N GLY A 98 -32.74 -20.28 -19.23
CA GLY A 98 -32.44 -20.40 -20.67
C GLY A 98 -31.16 -19.68 -21.11
N LEU A 99 -30.37 -19.16 -20.18
CA LEU A 99 -29.10 -18.46 -20.42
C LEU A 99 -27.89 -19.41 -20.39
N GLY A 100 -28.11 -20.69 -20.05
CA GLY A 100 -27.08 -21.72 -19.95
C GLY A 100 -26.56 -22.20 -21.31
N THR A 101 -25.55 -21.52 -21.84
CA THR A 101 -24.79 -21.90 -23.05
C THR A 101 -23.53 -22.71 -22.72
N THR A 102 -22.97 -23.45 -23.70
CA THR A 102 -21.68 -24.16 -23.54
C THR A 102 -20.55 -23.23 -23.10
N VAL A 103 -20.52 -22.00 -23.62
CA VAL A 103 -19.53 -20.98 -23.24
C VAL A 103 -19.69 -20.60 -21.78
N SER A 104 -20.92 -20.31 -21.33
CA SER A 104 -21.16 -20.00 -19.92
C SER A 104 -20.73 -21.17 -19.02
N ARG A 105 -21.03 -22.43 -19.37
CA ARG A 105 -20.58 -23.60 -18.59
C ARG A 105 -19.05 -23.63 -18.40
N LEU A 106 -18.30 -23.32 -19.46
CA LEU A 106 -16.85 -23.27 -19.42
C LEU A 106 -16.35 -22.13 -18.51
N VAL A 107 -16.99 -20.96 -18.57
CA VAL A 107 -16.69 -19.84 -17.67
C VAL A 107 -16.90 -20.26 -16.21
N PHE A 108 -18.05 -20.84 -15.87
CA PHE A 108 -18.32 -21.33 -14.50
C PHE A 108 -17.29 -22.37 -14.05
N ARG A 109 -16.94 -23.34 -14.89
CA ARG A 109 -15.87 -24.32 -14.58
C ARG A 109 -14.51 -23.68 -14.35
N LYS A 110 -14.18 -22.63 -15.10
CA LYS A 110 -12.92 -21.90 -14.92
C LYS A 110 -12.92 -21.12 -13.61
N VAL A 111 -14.05 -20.52 -13.25
CA VAL A 111 -14.25 -19.85 -11.97
C VAL A 111 -14.16 -20.85 -10.82
N GLU A 112 -14.81 -22.01 -10.91
CA GLU A 112 -14.69 -23.09 -9.91
C GLU A 112 -13.22 -23.49 -9.70
N LYS A 113 -12.50 -23.74 -10.80
CA LYS A 113 -11.09 -24.15 -10.72
C LYS A 113 -10.22 -23.05 -10.12
N ALA A 114 -10.41 -21.80 -10.54
CA ALA A 114 -9.65 -20.66 -10.03
C ALA A 114 -9.90 -20.45 -8.54
N LEU A 115 -11.15 -20.55 -8.08
CA LEU A 115 -11.49 -20.45 -6.66
C LEU A 115 -10.80 -21.52 -5.83
N GLY A 116 -10.85 -22.79 -6.28
CA GLY A 116 -10.17 -23.87 -5.59
C GLY A 116 -8.65 -23.66 -5.49
N THR A 117 -8.01 -23.18 -6.57
CA THR A 117 -6.57 -22.85 -6.52
C THR A 117 -6.27 -21.69 -5.58
N ALA A 118 -7.13 -20.67 -5.52
CA ALA A 118 -6.97 -19.54 -4.61
C ALA A 118 -7.08 -19.98 -3.15
N GLN A 119 -8.06 -20.85 -2.83
CA GLN A 119 -8.24 -21.39 -1.48
C GLN A 119 -7.03 -22.22 -1.03
N VAL A 120 -6.48 -23.06 -1.91
CA VAL A 120 -5.25 -23.83 -1.60
C VAL A 120 -4.08 -22.89 -1.31
N ASN A 121 -3.90 -21.86 -2.12
CA ASN A 121 -2.83 -20.88 -1.94
C ASN A 121 -3.01 -20.07 -0.63
N GLU A 122 -4.26 -19.72 -0.31
CA GLU A 122 -4.59 -19.01 0.93
C GLU A 122 -4.24 -19.85 2.16
N VAL A 123 -4.65 -21.13 2.18
CA VAL A 123 -4.29 -22.06 3.27
C VAL A 123 -2.78 -22.23 3.38
N ALA A 124 -2.08 -22.40 2.25
CA ALA A 124 -0.61 -22.51 2.25
C ALA A 124 0.07 -21.24 2.80
N SER A 125 -0.43 -20.06 2.44
CA SER A 125 0.08 -18.79 2.96
C SER A 125 -0.21 -18.61 4.45
N GLN A 126 -1.39 -19.04 4.92
CA GLN A 126 -1.76 -19.00 6.33
C GLN A 126 -0.84 -19.93 7.15
N GLN A 127 -0.60 -21.14 6.67
CA GLN A 127 0.32 -22.08 7.29
C GLN A 127 1.75 -21.55 7.37
N ALA A 128 2.24 -20.90 6.31
CA ALA A 128 3.55 -20.25 6.32
C ALA A 128 3.60 -19.12 7.36
N ALA A 129 2.56 -18.29 7.43
CA ALA A 129 2.47 -17.21 8.42
C ALA A 129 2.45 -17.76 9.86
N GLU A 130 1.75 -18.86 10.12
CA GLU A 130 1.75 -19.55 11.40
C GLU A 130 3.12 -20.11 11.76
N ALA A 131 3.81 -20.73 10.81
CA ALA A 131 5.17 -21.23 11.01
C ALA A 131 6.15 -20.09 11.35
N TYR A 132 6.06 -18.94 10.67
CA TYR A 132 6.88 -17.77 11.00
C TYR A 132 6.54 -17.20 12.37
N LYS A 133 5.25 -17.13 12.73
CA LYS A 133 4.83 -16.73 14.08
C LYS A 133 5.41 -17.67 15.14
N ALA A 134 5.36 -18.99 14.92
CA ALA A 134 5.94 -19.97 15.82
C ALA A 134 7.46 -19.80 15.97
N GLN A 135 8.19 -19.51 14.89
CA GLN A 135 9.63 -19.22 14.95
C GLN A 135 9.93 -17.95 15.74
N VAL A 136 9.12 -16.90 15.55
CA VAL A 136 9.23 -15.65 16.32
C VAL A 136 8.96 -15.90 17.80
N GLU A 137 7.90 -16.65 18.14
CA GLU A 137 7.62 -17.04 19.53
C GLU A 137 8.72 -17.90 20.15
N ALA A 138 9.27 -18.86 19.41
CA ALA A 138 10.38 -19.69 19.88
C ALA A 138 11.68 -18.88 20.10
N SER A 139 11.90 -17.84 19.29
CA SER A 139 13.06 -16.95 19.40
C SER A 139 12.91 -15.91 20.52
N LYS A 140 11.69 -15.65 20.99
CA LYS A 140 11.46 -14.76 22.12
C LYS A 140 12.03 -15.40 23.39
N PRO A 141 12.76 -14.65 24.22
CA PRO A 141 13.30 -15.19 25.46
C PRO A 141 12.14 -15.58 26.39
N SER A 142 12.06 -16.87 26.74
CA SER A 142 11.01 -17.43 27.61
C SER A 142 10.94 -16.76 28.99
N ARG A 143 12.08 -16.26 29.51
CA ARG A 143 12.15 -15.44 30.72
C ARG A 143 12.65 -14.03 30.40
N ARG A 144 12.08 -13.04 31.09
CA ARG A 144 12.55 -11.64 31.03
C ARG A 144 14.04 -11.59 31.38
N ARG A 145 14.87 -11.18 30.42
CA ARG A 145 16.29 -10.88 30.69
C ARG A 145 16.38 -9.53 31.36
N ARG A 146 17.25 -9.40 32.37
CA ARG A 146 17.58 -8.10 32.94
C ARG A 146 18.25 -7.26 31.85
N VAL A 147 17.55 -6.25 31.36
CA VAL A 147 18.10 -5.31 30.38
C VAL A 147 19.18 -4.51 31.10
N VAL A 148 20.41 -4.57 30.59
CA VAL A 148 21.46 -3.65 31.00
C VAL A 148 21.12 -2.31 30.35
N PRO A 149 20.77 -1.27 31.13
CA PRO A 149 20.45 0.03 30.56
C PRO A 149 21.69 0.62 29.86
N ASP A 150 21.47 1.28 28.73
CA ASP A 150 22.51 2.03 28.03
C ASP A 150 23.10 3.09 28.97
N PRO A 151 24.43 3.26 29.08
CA PRO A 151 25.04 4.33 29.85
C PRO A 151 24.41 5.70 29.57
N ASN A 152 24.04 6.03 28.33
CA ASN A 152 23.41 7.31 28.00
C ASN A 152 22.02 7.47 28.64
N ASP A 153 21.22 6.41 28.70
CA ASP A 153 19.93 6.41 29.40
C ASP A 153 20.08 6.58 30.92
N LEU A 154 21.19 6.11 31.49
CA LEU A 154 21.51 6.35 32.90
C LEU A 154 21.86 7.82 33.14
N PHE A 155 22.61 8.44 32.23
CA PHE A 155 22.96 9.86 32.32
C PHE A 155 21.74 10.78 32.24
N VAL A 156 20.76 10.49 31.38
CA VAL A 156 19.49 11.28 31.35
C VAL A 156 18.77 11.23 32.70
N LYS A 157 18.82 10.09 33.39
CA LYS A 157 18.17 9.89 34.70
C LYS A 157 18.92 10.58 35.84
N ILE A 158 20.18 10.98 35.68
CA ILE A 158 20.97 11.60 36.75
C ILE A 158 20.36 12.95 37.19
N GLN A 159 19.84 13.72 36.23
CA GLN A 159 19.13 14.96 36.47
C GLN A 159 17.86 14.72 37.32
N GLN A 160 17.14 13.64 37.03
CA GLN A 160 15.93 13.27 37.77
C GLN A 160 16.28 12.81 39.19
N VAL A 161 17.35 12.03 39.36
CA VAL A 161 17.87 11.62 40.68
C VAL A 161 18.32 12.83 41.50
N HIS A 162 19.03 13.77 40.88
CA HIS A 162 19.50 15.00 41.53
C HIS A 162 18.32 15.85 42.02
N ARG A 163 17.32 16.10 41.16
CA ARG A 163 16.09 16.82 41.54
C ARG A 163 15.34 16.13 42.67
N ALA A 164 15.25 14.80 42.66
CA ALA A 164 14.63 14.03 43.73
C ALA A 164 15.41 14.14 45.05
N GLN A 165 16.75 14.17 45.01
CA GLN A 165 17.60 14.33 46.18
C GLN A 165 17.48 15.73 46.81
N ILE A 166 17.35 16.78 45.98
CA ILE A 166 17.03 18.13 46.43
C ILE A 166 15.65 18.16 47.09
N ALA A 167 14.63 17.57 46.46
CA ALA A 167 13.27 17.54 47.00
C ALA A 167 13.15 16.81 48.36
N VAL A 168 13.99 15.79 48.59
CA VAL A 168 14.07 15.05 49.85
C VAL A 168 14.98 15.75 50.88
N GLY A 169 15.60 16.88 50.53
CA GLY A 169 16.47 17.67 51.42
C GLY A 169 17.81 17.01 51.73
N ARG A 170 18.25 16.06 50.88
CA ARG A 170 19.53 15.35 51.05
C ARG A 170 20.71 16.14 50.50
N ILE A 171 20.45 17.00 49.52
CA ILE A 171 21.41 17.88 48.86
C ILE A 171 20.76 19.26 48.83
N GLU A 172 21.51 20.28 49.24
CA GLU A 172 21.06 21.67 49.14
C GLU A 172 21.19 22.14 47.69
N ASP A 173 20.19 22.88 47.20
CA ASP A 173 20.18 23.43 45.84
C ASP A 173 21.23 24.54 45.72
N ASN A 174 22.49 24.15 45.55
CA ASN A 174 23.56 25.06 45.18
C ASN A 174 23.47 25.30 43.67
N THR A 175 22.43 26.00 43.26
CA THR A 175 22.35 26.67 41.95
C THR A 175 23.36 27.82 41.98
N VAL A 176 24.64 27.48 41.85
CA VAL A 176 25.66 28.45 41.47
C VAL A 176 25.43 28.73 39.99
N GLU A 177 24.90 29.92 39.74
CA GLU A 177 24.80 30.57 38.46
C GLU A 177 25.93 30.17 37.52
N GLU A 178 25.53 29.71 36.34
CA GLU A 178 26.35 29.41 35.19
C GLU A 178 27.17 30.66 34.81
N SER A 179 28.37 30.78 35.39
CA SER A 179 29.33 31.80 35.02
C SER A 179 29.96 31.40 33.69
N ASP A 180 29.60 32.16 32.65
CA ASP A 180 30.16 32.13 31.29
C ASP A 180 31.69 31.94 31.29
N GLY A 181 32.12 30.71 31.04
CA GLY A 181 33.52 30.31 30.90
C GLY A 181 33.94 30.32 29.43
N GLN A 182 34.35 31.51 28.98
CA GLN A 182 35.26 31.81 27.87
C GLN A 182 35.64 30.63 26.92
N ALA A 183 35.19 30.72 25.68
CA ALA A 183 35.68 29.89 24.57
C ALA A 183 37.20 30.08 24.39
N PRO A 184 37.99 29.00 24.18
CA PRO A 184 39.39 29.17 23.81
C PRO A 184 39.47 29.72 22.38
N GLU A 185 40.11 30.89 22.24
CA GLU A 185 40.48 31.47 20.95
C GLU A 185 41.31 30.46 20.16
N ARG A 186 40.77 30.04 19.01
CA ARG A 186 41.54 29.30 18.01
C ARG A 186 42.52 30.27 17.35
N THR A 187 43.78 30.21 17.75
CA THR A 187 44.88 30.73 16.92
C THR A 187 44.82 30.02 15.57
N ARG A 188 44.51 30.79 14.53
CA ARG A 188 44.57 30.31 13.14
C ARG A 188 46.03 30.38 12.70
N ASP A 189 46.69 29.24 12.67
CA ASP A 189 47.97 29.10 11.98
C ASP A 189 47.74 29.31 10.48
N THR A 190 48.21 30.47 9.99
CA THR A 190 48.21 30.81 8.57
C THR A 190 49.24 29.95 7.84
N ILE A 191 48.79 29.14 6.89
CA ILE A 191 49.66 28.45 5.93
C ILE A 191 50.10 29.49 4.89
N VAL A 192 51.40 29.78 4.84
CA VAL A 192 52.05 30.50 3.74
C VAL A 192 52.34 29.50 2.63
N CYS A 193 51.69 29.65 1.49
CA CYS A 193 52.08 28.97 0.25
C CYS A 193 53.03 29.88 -0.54
N GLY A 194 54.24 29.38 -0.78
CA GLY A 194 55.14 29.83 -1.85
C GLY A 194 55.05 28.89 -3.04
#